data_AF-A0A535D4G0-F1
#
_entry.id   AF-A0A535D4G0-F1
#
_cell.length_a   1.000
_cell.length_b   1.000
_cell.length_c   1.000
_cell.angle_alpha   90.00
_cell.angle_beta   90.00
_cell.angle_gamma   90.00
#
_symmetry.space_group_name_H-M   'P 1'
#
loop_
_entity.id
_entity.type
_entity.pdbx_description
1 polymer ?
#
loop_
_entity_poly.entity_id
_entity_poly.type
_entity_poly.pdbx_seq_one_letter_code
_entity_poly.pdbx_strand_id
1 'polypeptide(L)'
;MVVGYVIAGLVLLAILVAAYRALGRPSAPVSDPHALLRAVADTAESATAATQEPAAGARSEQRRLEGCAQALDRLTPGDLDASGARAHELLAQGVNELLWAARLLERSGLASEGLRRAHAELTTSGTRCLAQARALLAGSGAAKEGHGAR
;
A
#
# COMPACT_ATOMS: atom_id res chain seq x y z
N MET A 1 18.26 32.75 -2.09
CA MET A 1 19.28 31.67 -2.20
C MET A 1 18.81 30.32 -1.67
N VAL A 2 18.05 30.23 -0.56
CA VAL A 2 17.62 28.94 0.04
C VAL A 2 16.75 28.07 -0.88
N VAL A 3 15.85 28.66 -1.65
CA VAL A 3 14.91 27.92 -2.54
C VAL A 3 15.64 27.13 -3.64
N GLY A 4 16.74 27.68 -4.18
CA GLY A 4 17.53 27.00 -5.22
C GLY A 4 18.21 25.72 -4.69
N TYR A 5 18.68 25.75 -3.44
CA TYR A 5 19.31 24.58 -2.80
C TYR A 5 18.29 23.47 -2.49
N VAL A 6 17.06 23.83 -2.13
CA VAL A 6 15.97 22.86 -1.90
C VAL A 6 15.62 22.14 -3.21
N ILE A 7 15.48 22.87 -4.30
CA ILE A 7 15.17 22.28 -5.62
C ILE A 7 16.33 21.39 -6.10
N ALA A 8 17.57 21.87 -5.99
CA ALA A 8 18.74 21.07 -6.37
C ALA A 8 18.87 19.79 -5.52
N GLY A 9 18.58 19.85 -4.22
CA GLY A 9 18.56 18.69 -3.34
C GLY A 9 17.49 17.67 -3.72
N LEU A 10 16.28 18.12 -4.07
CA LEU A 10 15.19 17.24 -4.52
C LEU A 10 15.51 16.56 -5.86
N VAL A 11 16.12 17.30 -6.81
CA VAL A 11 16.54 16.74 -8.10
C VAL A 11 17.63 15.69 -7.90
N LEU A 12 18.64 15.98 -7.06
CA LEU A 12 19.71 15.04 -6.76
C LEU A 12 19.18 13.76 -6.09
N LEU A 13 18.24 13.91 -5.15
CA LEU A 13 17.60 12.78 -4.48
C LEU A 13 16.80 11.92 -5.49
N ALA A 14 16.05 12.55 -6.40
CA ALA A 14 15.29 11.85 -7.43
C ALA A 14 16.21 11.06 -8.38
N ILE A 15 17.34 11.65 -8.79
CA ILE A 15 18.35 10.98 -9.62
C ILE A 15 18.99 9.81 -8.87
N LEU A 16 19.30 9.99 -7.58
CA LEU A 16 19.91 8.94 -6.76
C LEU A 16 18.95 7.75 -6.59
N VAL A 17 17.67 8.01 -6.34
CA VAL A 17 16.62 6.99 -6.27
C VAL A 17 16.46 6.25 -7.61
N ALA A 18 16.51 6.97 -8.73
CA ALA A 18 16.44 6.38 -10.06
C ALA A 18 17.66 5.49 -10.37
N ALA A 19 18.87 5.95 -10.02
CA ALA A 19 20.11 5.20 -10.20
C ALA A 19 20.16 3.94 -9.32
N TYR A 20 19.73 4.04 -8.07
CA TYR A 20 19.64 2.88 -7.16
C TYR A 20 18.65 1.83 -7.67
N ARG A 21 17.55 2.26 -8.30
CA ARG A 21 16.59 1.36 -8.95
C ARG A 21 17.14 0.69 -10.21
N ALA A 22 17.97 1.40 -10.99
CA ALA A 22 18.57 0.85 -12.21
C ALA A 22 19.64 -0.22 -11.92
N LEU A 23 20.42 -0.05 -10.86
CA LEU A 23 21.52 -0.96 -10.50
C LEU A 23 21.07 -2.25 -9.79
N GLY A 24 19.85 -2.28 -9.24
CA GLY A 24 19.33 -3.40 -8.43
C GLY A 24 18.46 -4.43 -9.17
N ARG A 25 18.29 -4.36 -10.49
CA ARG A 25 17.22 -5.10 -11.19
C ARG A 25 17.72 -6.25 -12.08
N PRO A 26 17.78 -7.48 -11.54
CA PRO A 26 17.33 -8.67 -12.24
C PRO A 26 16.03 -9.12 -11.56
N SER A 27 14.96 -8.32 -11.68
CA SER A 27 13.63 -8.77 -11.29
C SER A 27 12.92 -9.16 -12.57
N ALA A 28 12.64 -10.45 -12.72
CA ALA A 28 11.73 -10.94 -13.75
C ALA A 28 10.46 -10.04 -13.75
N PRO A 29 9.96 -9.64 -14.93
CA PRO A 29 8.78 -8.79 -15.01
C PRO A 29 7.63 -9.44 -14.22
N VAL A 30 6.95 -8.66 -13.39
CA VAL A 30 5.74 -9.11 -12.69
C VAL A 30 4.74 -9.47 -13.77
N SER A 31 4.46 -10.76 -13.93
CA SER A 31 3.69 -11.28 -15.06
C SER A 31 2.24 -10.78 -15.11
N ASP A 32 1.70 -10.30 -13.98
CA ASP A 32 0.40 -9.61 -13.90
C ASP A 32 0.39 -8.61 -12.72
N PRO A 33 0.54 -7.30 -12.97
CA PRO A 33 0.54 -6.29 -11.92
C PRO A 33 -0.84 -6.12 -11.26
N HIS A 34 -1.96 -6.39 -11.97
CA HIS A 34 -3.29 -6.31 -11.37
C HIS A 34 -3.56 -7.50 -10.44
N ALA A 35 -3.09 -8.70 -10.77
CA ALA A 35 -3.16 -9.84 -9.86
C ALA A 35 -2.41 -9.56 -8.56
N LEU A 36 -1.24 -8.92 -8.64
CA LEU A 36 -0.48 -8.54 -7.45
C LEU A 36 -1.24 -7.50 -6.60
N LEU A 37 -1.84 -6.47 -7.22
CA LEU A 37 -2.66 -5.49 -6.50
C LEU A 37 -3.87 -6.14 -5.80
N ARG A 38 -4.54 -7.12 -6.44
CA ARG A 38 -5.63 -7.88 -5.82
C ARG A 38 -5.14 -8.72 -4.63
N ALA A 39 -4.03 -9.44 -4.80
CA ALA A 39 -3.44 -10.23 -3.73
C ALA A 39 -3.02 -9.36 -2.52
N VAL A 40 -2.49 -8.16 -2.78
CA VAL A 40 -2.19 -7.17 -1.72
C VAL A 40 -3.46 -6.71 -1.02
N ALA A 41 -4.53 -6.40 -1.77
CA ALA A 41 -5.82 -6.02 -1.18
C ALA A 41 -6.39 -7.12 -0.27
N ASP A 42 -6.40 -8.37 -0.72
CA ASP A 42 -6.89 -9.52 0.06
C ASP A 42 -6.03 -9.76 1.32
N THR A 43 -4.70 -9.64 1.18
CA THR A 43 -3.78 -9.82 2.31
C THR A 43 -3.93 -8.70 3.33
N ALA A 44 -4.05 -7.45 2.88
CA ALA A 44 -4.24 -6.31 3.78
C ALA A 44 -5.60 -6.37 4.50
N GLU A 45 -6.67 -6.77 3.80
CA GLU A 45 -8.00 -6.91 4.38
C GLU A 45 -8.07 -8.01 5.45
N SER A 46 -7.46 -9.16 5.16
CA SER A 46 -7.37 -10.24 6.16
C SER A 46 -6.50 -9.86 7.36
N ALA A 47 -5.47 -9.01 7.17
CA ALA A 47 -4.68 -8.49 8.27
C ALA A 47 -5.46 -7.48 9.14
N THR A 48 -6.39 -6.69 8.55
CA THR A 48 -7.22 -5.75 9.31
C THR A 48 -8.09 -6.40 10.37
N ALA A 49 -8.67 -7.57 10.05
CA ALA A 49 -9.51 -8.30 11.00
C ALA A 49 -8.75 -8.67 12.29
N ALA A 50 -7.46 -8.97 12.16
CA ALA A 50 -6.61 -9.37 13.27
C ALA A 50 -5.99 -8.18 14.04
N THR A 51 -6.03 -6.95 13.51
CA THR A 51 -5.73 -5.71 14.27
C THR A 51 -6.86 -5.26 15.21
N GLN A 52 -8.04 -5.88 15.15
CA GLN A 52 -9.18 -5.52 16.03
C GLN A 52 -9.13 -6.22 17.39
N GLU A 53 -8.39 -7.32 17.52
CA GLU A 53 -8.21 -8.03 18.78
C GLU A 53 -6.76 -7.95 19.27
N PRO A 54 -6.51 -7.56 20.54
CA PRO A 54 -5.20 -7.67 21.16
C PRO A 54 -4.93 -9.15 21.50
N ALA A 55 -4.74 -9.97 20.48
CA ALA A 55 -4.46 -11.39 20.61
C ALA A 55 -3.07 -11.75 20.06
N ALA A 56 -2.61 -12.96 20.40
CA ALA A 56 -1.35 -13.55 19.94
C ALA A 56 -1.36 -13.69 18.39
N GLY A 57 -0.99 -12.60 17.70
CA GLY A 57 -1.08 -12.51 16.24
C GLY A 57 -0.63 -11.18 15.67
N ALA A 58 -0.65 -10.09 16.45
CA ALA A 58 -0.30 -8.73 16.00
C ALA A 58 1.05 -8.63 15.25
N ARG A 59 2.11 -9.30 15.74
CA ARG A 59 3.42 -9.34 15.06
C ARG A 59 3.43 -10.14 13.75
N SER A 60 2.54 -11.11 13.60
CA SER A 60 2.36 -11.82 12.34
C SER A 60 1.70 -10.91 11.30
N GLU A 61 0.65 -10.20 11.71
CA GLU A 61 -0.10 -9.30 10.82
C GLU A 61 0.70 -8.08 10.41
N GLN A 62 1.47 -7.49 11.32
CA GLN A 62 2.39 -6.42 10.95
C GLN A 62 3.37 -6.88 9.86
N ARG A 63 3.93 -8.10 9.97
CA ARG A 63 4.83 -8.64 8.94
C ARG A 63 4.13 -8.86 7.60
N ARG A 64 2.87 -9.26 7.61
CA ARG A 64 2.06 -9.39 6.39
C ARG A 64 1.84 -8.02 5.74
N LEU A 65 1.50 -7.00 6.52
CA LEU A 65 1.36 -5.62 6.04
C LEU A 65 2.70 -5.05 5.53
N GLU A 66 3.83 -5.34 6.18
CA GLU A 66 5.16 -4.97 5.69
C GLU A 66 5.47 -5.66 4.35
N GLY A 67 5.10 -6.93 4.20
CA GLY A 67 5.19 -7.65 2.93
C GLY A 67 4.34 -7.01 1.83
N CYS A 68 3.12 -6.56 2.16
CA CYS A 68 2.26 -5.81 1.23
C CYS A 68 2.92 -4.50 0.79
N ALA A 69 3.48 -3.72 1.72
CA ALA A 69 4.18 -2.48 1.39
C ALA A 69 5.38 -2.74 0.47
N GLN A 70 6.19 -3.75 0.77
CA GLN A 70 7.32 -4.14 -0.08
C GLN A 70 6.88 -4.61 -1.47
N ALA A 71 5.75 -5.31 -1.58
CA ALA A 71 5.19 -5.73 -2.86
C ALA A 71 4.74 -4.53 -3.70
N LEU A 72 4.10 -3.54 -3.08
CA LEU A 72 3.70 -2.29 -3.72
C LEU A 72 4.90 -1.46 -4.17
N ASP A 73 5.99 -1.40 -3.40
CA ASP A 73 7.21 -0.65 -3.76
C ASP A 73 7.95 -1.22 -4.98
N ARG A 74 7.73 -2.51 -5.26
CA ARG A 74 8.31 -3.22 -6.43
C ARG A 74 7.52 -2.96 -7.72
N LEU A 75 6.24 -2.59 -7.62
CA LEU A 75 5.45 -2.20 -8.78
C LEU A 75 5.94 -0.86 -9.32
N THR A 76 6.18 -0.79 -10.63
CA THR A 76 6.51 0.46 -11.29
C THR A 76 5.21 1.07 -11.85
N PRO A 77 4.91 2.36 -11.59
CA PRO A 77 3.66 2.99 -12.05
C PRO A 77 3.46 2.94 -13.57
N GLY A 78 4.55 2.83 -14.34
CA GLY A 78 4.50 2.70 -15.80
C GLY A 78 3.89 1.40 -16.32
N ASP A 79 3.73 0.38 -15.46
CA ASP A 79 3.15 -0.92 -15.81
C ASP A 79 1.63 -0.98 -15.55
N LEU A 80 1.03 0.11 -15.08
CA LEU A 80 -0.36 0.18 -14.65
C LEU A 80 -1.17 1.13 -15.55
N ASP A 81 -2.41 0.75 -15.84
CA ASP A 81 -3.40 1.70 -16.37
C ASP A 81 -3.78 2.74 -15.29
N ALA A 82 -4.50 3.81 -15.67
CA ALA A 82 -4.86 4.88 -14.73
C ALA A 82 -5.62 4.37 -13.49
N SER A 83 -6.48 3.35 -13.67
CA SER A 83 -7.24 2.73 -12.58
C SER A 83 -6.33 1.90 -11.66
N GLY A 84 -5.40 1.14 -12.24
CA GLY A 84 -4.38 0.37 -11.53
C GLY A 84 -3.42 1.27 -10.75
N ALA A 85 -2.97 2.38 -11.35
CA ALA A 85 -2.13 3.38 -10.67
C ALA A 85 -2.87 4.00 -9.48
N ARG A 86 -4.15 4.34 -9.65
CA ARG A 86 -4.97 4.87 -8.55
C ARG A 86 -5.23 3.82 -7.46
N ALA A 87 -5.47 2.57 -7.84
CA ALA A 87 -5.60 1.46 -6.89
C ALA A 87 -4.29 1.22 -6.13
N HIS A 88 -3.14 1.32 -6.80
CA HIS A 88 -1.82 1.22 -6.17
C HIS A 88 -1.60 2.32 -5.12
N GLU A 89 -1.91 3.58 -5.44
CA GLU A 89 -1.84 4.69 -4.48
C GLU A 89 -2.73 4.46 -3.25
N LEU A 90 -3.98 4.04 -3.48
CA LEU A 90 -4.92 3.76 -2.39
C LEU A 90 -4.47 2.57 -1.54
N LEU A 91 -3.92 1.51 -2.15
CA LEU A 91 -3.36 0.38 -1.40
C LEU A 91 -2.13 0.80 -0.60
N ALA A 92 -1.24 1.62 -1.17
CA ALA A 92 -0.05 2.11 -0.47
C ALA A 92 -0.45 2.97 0.75
N GLN A 93 -1.41 3.87 0.57
CA GLN A 93 -1.97 4.65 1.66
C GLN A 93 -2.63 3.75 2.71
N GLY A 94 -3.53 2.85 2.28
CA GLY A 94 -4.26 1.97 3.18
C GLY A 94 -3.36 1.06 4.01
N VAL A 95 -2.39 0.40 3.38
CA VAL A 95 -1.41 -0.45 4.07
C VAL A 95 -0.58 0.36 5.06
N ASN A 96 -0.18 1.59 4.71
CA ASN A 96 0.59 2.45 5.62
C ASN A 96 -0.23 2.85 6.86
N GLU A 97 -1.51 3.23 6.70
CA GLU A 97 -2.38 3.55 7.84
C GLU A 97 -2.56 2.34 8.77
N LEU A 98 -2.71 1.15 8.20
CA LEU A 98 -2.84 -0.10 8.96
C LEU A 98 -1.54 -0.50 9.67
N LEU A 99 -0.38 -0.24 9.07
CA LEU A 99 0.92 -0.41 9.74
C LEU A 99 1.05 0.54 10.94
N TRP A 100 0.61 1.79 10.80
CA TRP A 100 0.57 2.73 11.93
C TRP A 100 -0.39 2.27 13.01
N ALA A 101 -1.58 1.78 12.65
CA ALA A 101 -2.53 1.22 13.61
C ALA A 101 -1.93 0.03 14.38
N ALA A 102 -1.33 -0.94 13.67
CA ALA A 102 -0.69 -2.10 14.28
C ALA A 102 0.43 -1.71 15.25
N ARG A 103 1.30 -0.79 14.84
CA ARG A 103 2.38 -0.26 15.70
C ARG A 103 1.86 0.50 16.90
N LEU A 104 0.76 1.24 16.74
CA LEU A 104 0.14 1.98 17.83
C LEU A 104 -0.45 1.03 18.88
N LEU A 105 -1.15 -0.01 18.43
CA LEU A 105 -1.67 -1.09 19.28
C LEU A 105 -0.53 -1.79 20.03
N GLU A 106 0.52 -2.21 19.33
CA GLU A 106 1.66 -2.91 19.94
C GLU A 106 2.40 -2.05 20.98
N ARG A 107 2.72 -0.80 20.65
CA ARG A 107 3.55 0.06 21.50
C ARG A 107 2.83 0.63 22.70
N SER A 108 1.54 0.92 22.55
CA SER A 108 0.79 1.66 23.56
C SER A 108 -0.23 0.82 24.31
N GLY A 109 -0.56 -0.38 23.82
CA GLY A 109 -1.68 -1.17 24.31
C GLY A 109 -3.02 -0.42 24.26
N LEU A 110 -3.08 0.69 23.50
CA LEU A 110 -4.20 1.63 23.46
C LEU A 110 -4.63 2.14 24.86
N ALA A 111 -3.65 2.45 25.71
CA ALA A 111 -3.85 2.79 27.13
C ALA A 111 -4.72 4.02 27.41
N SER A 112 -5.01 4.87 26.42
CA SER A 112 -5.85 6.07 26.59
C SER A 112 -6.96 6.14 25.55
N GLU A 113 -8.01 6.93 25.86
CA GLU A 113 -9.12 7.19 24.94
C GLU A 113 -8.65 7.85 23.64
N GLY A 114 -7.71 8.80 23.72
CA GLY A 114 -7.13 9.43 22.54
C GLY A 114 -6.41 8.44 21.63
N LEU A 115 -5.68 7.48 22.22
CA LEU A 115 -5.00 6.43 21.46
C LEU A 115 -5.96 5.42 20.85
N ARG A 116 -7.03 5.03 21.57
CA ARG A 116 -8.10 4.19 21.01
C ARG A 116 -8.80 4.88 19.84
N ARG A 117 -9.06 6.18 19.94
CA ARG A 117 -9.64 6.97 18.86
C ARG A 117 -8.71 7.06 17.65
N ALA A 118 -7.45 7.39 17.85
CA ALA A 118 -6.46 7.43 16.78
C ALA A 118 -6.33 6.08 16.08
N HIS A 119 -6.31 4.97 16.84
CA HIS A 119 -6.33 3.62 16.28
C HIS A 119 -7.59 3.35 15.44
N ALA A 120 -8.77 3.73 15.93
CA ALA A 120 -10.03 3.58 15.19
C ALA A 120 -10.06 4.42 13.90
N GLU A 121 -9.50 5.64 13.93
CA GLU A 121 -9.38 6.50 12.76
C GLU A 121 -8.44 5.90 11.69
N LEU A 122 -7.26 5.42 12.10
CA LEU A 122 -6.29 4.77 11.22
C LEU A 122 -6.87 3.51 10.55
N THR A 123 -7.52 2.65 11.34
CA THR A 123 -8.18 1.43 10.85
C THR A 123 -9.34 1.73 9.90
N THR A 124 -10.16 2.73 10.22
CA THR A 124 -11.26 3.19 9.35
C THR A 124 -10.73 3.80 8.05
N SER A 125 -9.68 4.62 8.12
CA SER A 125 -9.05 5.24 6.96
C SER A 125 -8.43 4.17 6.06
N GLY A 126 -7.68 3.25 6.65
CA GLY A 126 -7.02 2.14 5.95
C GLY A 126 -8.02 1.24 5.23
N THR A 127 -9.06 0.77 5.93
CA THR A 127 -10.11 -0.09 5.35
C THR A 127 -10.88 0.62 4.22
N ARG A 128 -11.17 1.92 4.36
CA ARG A 128 -11.80 2.71 3.30
C ARG A 128 -10.92 2.76 2.04
N CYS A 129 -9.61 2.95 2.19
CA CYS A 129 -8.68 2.95 1.06
C CYS A 129 -8.64 1.58 0.38
N LEU A 130 -8.60 0.48 1.15
CA LEU A 130 -8.66 -0.88 0.61
C LEU A 130 -9.96 -1.11 -0.18
N ALA A 131 -11.11 -0.71 0.36
CA ALA A 131 -12.41 -0.86 -0.32
C ALA A 131 -12.48 -0.08 -1.64
N GLN A 132 -11.97 1.16 -1.65
CA GLN A 132 -11.89 1.97 -2.87
C GLN A 132 -10.96 1.35 -3.92
N ALA A 133 -9.79 0.84 -3.50
CA ALA A 133 -8.88 0.14 -4.40
C ALA A 133 -9.52 -1.11 -5.01
N ARG A 134 -10.25 -1.93 -4.22
CA ARG A 134 -10.98 -3.10 -4.73
C ARG A 134 -12.02 -2.71 -5.78
N ALA A 135 -12.77 -1.64 -5.54
CA ALA A 135 -13.77 -1.16 -6.49
C ALA A 135 -13.14 -0.78 -7.85
N LEU A 136 -11.99 -0.11 -7.83
CA LEU A 136 -11.23 0.23 -9.03
C LEU A 136 -10.71 -1.02 -9.77
N LEU A 137 -10.17 -1.98 -9.01
CA LEU A 137 -9.63 -3.23 -9.57
C LEU A 137 -10.72 -4.13 -10.17
N ALA A 138 -11.93 -4.12 -9.59
CA ALA A 138 -13.09 -4.82 -10.13
C ALA A 138 -13.60 -4.17 -11.43
N GLY A 139 -13.67 -2.83 -11.47
CA GLY A 139 -14.05 -2.07 -12.66
C GLY A 139 -13.10 -2.28 -13.85
N SER A 140 -11.79 -2.37 -13.60
CA SER A 140 -10.79 -2.64 -14.63
C SER A 140 -10.86 -4.06 -15.21
N GLY A 141 -11.31 -5.05 -14.44
CA GLY A 141 -11.51 -6.43 -14.91
C GLY A 141 -12.66 -6.53 -15.91
N ALA A 142 -13.80 -5.92 -15.57
CA ALA A 142 -15.01 -5.92 -16.42
C ALA A 142 -14.79 -5.20 -17.76
N ALA A 143 -13.96 -4.15 -17.79
CA ALA A 143 -13.64 -3.41 -19.03
C ALA A 143 -12.81 -4.24 -20.02
N LYS A 144 -11.94 -5.14 -19.54
CA LYS A 144 -11.10 -6.00 -20.40
C LYS A 144 -11.88 -7.16 -21.02
N GLU A 145 -12.86 -7.72 -20.29
CA GLU A 145 -13.71 -8.82 -20.80
C GLU A 145 -14.67 -8.35 -21.91
N GLY A 146 -15.11 -7.09 -21.88
CA GLY A 146 -15.99 -6.52 -22.91
C GLY A 146 -15.33 -6.19 -24.26
N HIS A 147 -13.99 -6.06 -24.30
CA HIS A 147 -13.26 -5.70 -25.53
C HIS A 147 -12.82 -6.91 -26.37
N GLY A 148 -12.82 -8.13 -25.80
CA GLY A 148 -12.45 -9.37 -26.48
C GLY A 148 -13.58 -10.09 -27.23
N ALA A 149 -14.79 -9.51 -27.26
CA ALA A 149 -15.99 -10.16 -27.80
C ALA A 149 -16.47 -9.58 -29.15
N ARG A 150 -15.58 -9.00 -29.96
CA ARG A 150 -15.91 -8.49 -31.30
C ARG A 150 -14.96 -8.99 -32.38
#